data_AF-A0A7X6APS9-F1
#
_entry.id   AF-A0A7X6APS9-F1
#
_cell.length_a   1.000
_cell.length_b   1.000
_cell.length_c   1.000
_cell.angle_alpha   90.00
_cell.angle_beta   90.00
_cell.angle_gamma   90.00
#
_symmetry.space_group_name_H-M   'P 1'
#
loop_
_entity.id
_entity.type
_entity.pdbx_description
1 polymer ?
#
loop_
_entity_poly.entity_id
_entity_poly.type
_entity_poly.pdbx_seq_one_letter_code
_entity_poly.pdbx_strand_id
1 'polypeptide(L)' 'IIHVAGTNGKTTVSRMATVLLVAHGLTTGTFISPHLQRIEERISVNGFDADREQFA' A
#
# COMPACT_ATOMS: atom_id res chain seq x y z
N ILE A 1 -0.15 -12.73 -4.78
CA ILE A 1 -1.01 -11.52 -4.89
C ILE A 1 -2.08 -11.63 -3.82
N ILE A 2 -2.23 -10.60 -2.96
CA ILE A 2 -3.33 -10.49 -2.00
C ILE A 2 -4.31 -9.47 -2.56
N HIS A 3 -5.53 -9.88 -2.88
CA HIS A 3 -6.58 -8.97 -3.35
C HIS A 3 -7.57 -8.69 -2.20
N VAL A 4 -7.69 -7.42 -1.82
CA VAL A 4 -8.53 -7.00 -0.69
C VAL A 4 -9.79 -6.31 -1.21
N ALA A 5 -10.94 -6.93 -0.97
CA ALA A 5 -12.26 -6.40 -1.30
C ALA A 5 -13.13 -6.31 -0.04
N GLY A 6 -14.14 -5.44 -0.05
CA GLY A 6 -15.06 -5.26 1.07
C GLY A 6 -15.59 -3.82 1.17
N THR A 7 -16.60 -3.61 2.01
CA THR A 7 -17.22 -2.28 2.17
C THR A 7 -16.27 -1.32 2.91
N ASN A 8 -15.70 -1.76 4.02
CA ASN A 8 -14.87 -0.94 4.91
C ASN A 8 -13.52 -1.60 5.21
N GLY A 9 -12.54 -0.81 5.67
CA GLY A 9 -11.28 -1.33 6.19
C GLY A 9 -10.25 -1.80 5.16
N LYS A 10 -10.56 -1.79 3.85
CA LYS A 10 -9.66 -2.25 2.77
C LYS A 10 -8.26 -1.62 2.88
N THR A 11 -8.18 -0.30 2.95
CA THR A 11 -6.90 0.43 3.06
C THR A 11 -6.13 0.03 4.32
N THR A 12 -6.82 -0.03 5.47
CA THR A 12 -6.22 -0.41 6.75
C THR A 12 -5.66 -1.83 6.70
N VAL A 13 -6.46 -2.80 6.23
CA VAL A 13 -6.05 -4.20 6.13
C VAL A 13 -4.90 -4.36 5.13
N SER A 14 -4.97 -3.71 3.97
CA SER A 14 -3.88 -3.73 2.99
C SER A 14 -2.57 -3.21 3.59
N ARG A 15 -2.58 -2.07 4.29
CA ARG A 15 -1.38 -1.50 4.92
C ARG A 15 -0.84 -2.38 6.06
N MET A 16 -1.72 -2.97 6.88
CA MET A 16 -1.30 -3.91 7.93
C MET A 16 -0.64 -5.16 7.33
N ALA A 17 -1.21 -5.70 6.25
CA ALA A 17 -0.61 -6.82 5.52
C ALA A 17 0.78 -6.46 4.98
N THR A 18 0.96 -5.25 4.42
CA THR A 18 2.27 -4.76 3.98
C THR A 18 3.29 -4.83 5.11
N VAL A 19 2.99 -4.23 6.26
CA VAL A 19 3.92 -4.15 7.39
C VAL A 19 4.28 -5.54 7.92
N LEU A 20 3.30 -6.45 8.02
CA LEU A 20 3.55 -7.83 8.45
C LEU A 20 4.47 -8.58 7.47
N LEU A 21 4.20 -8.50 6.16
CA LEU A 21 5.02 -9.17 5.14
C LEU A 21 6.45 -8.62 5.12
N VAL A 22 6.61 -7.30 5.24
CA VAL A 22 7.92 -6.64 5.37
C VAL A 22 8.65 -7.10 6.62
N ALA A 23 7.97 -7.20 7.76
CA ALA A 23 8.55 -7.71 9.00
C ALA A 23 9.04 -9.17 8.88
N HIS A 24 8.44 -9.96 7.98
CA HIS A 24 8.89 -11.30 7.62
C HIS A 24 9.97 -11.33 6.51
N GLY A 25 10.56 -10.19 6.16
CA GLY A 25 11.65 -10.09 5.20
C GLY A 25 11.22 -10.09 3.72
N LEU A 26 9.93 -9.89 3.43
CA LEU A 26 9.41 -9.87 2.06
C LEU A 26 9.33 -8.45 1.50
N THR A 27 9.88 -8.25 0.30
CA THR A 27 9.65 -7.02 -0.47
C THR A 27 8.18 -6.97 -0.90
N THR A 28 7.45 -5.96 -0.43
CA THR A 28 5.99 -5.91 -0.59
C THR A 28 5.56 -4.58 -1.20
N GLY A 29 4.96 -4.64 -2.39
CA GLY A 29 4.23 -3.53 -2.99
C GLY A 29 2.79 -3.49 -2.50
N THR A 30 2.19 -2.32 -2.38
CA THR A 30 0.79 -2.17 -1.95
C THR A 30 0.09 -1.06 -2.71
N PHE A 31 -1.09 -1.38 -3.21
CA PHE A 31 -1.96 -0.46 -3.92
C PHE A 31 -3.23 -0.18 -3.09
N ILE A 32 -3.60 1.09 -2.96
CA ILE A 32 -4.81 1.53 -2.26
C ILE A 32 -5.59 2.59 -3.06
N SER A 33 -6.87 2.75 -2.76
CA SER A 33 -7.69 3.86 -3.27
C SER A 33 -8.87 4.17 -2.33
N PRO A 34 -9.37 5.42 -2.30
CA PRO A 34 -8.73 6.63 -2.85
C PRO A 34 -7.44 7.00 -2.08
N HIS A 35 -6.71 8.01 -2.58
CA HIS A 35 -5.67 8.68 -1.79
C HIS A 35 -6.30 9.77 -0.91
N LEU A 36 -5.57 10.24 0.10
CA LEU A 36 -6.04 11.32 0.97
C LEU A 36 -5.61 12.71 0.48
N GLN A 37 -4.33 12.90 0.14
CA GLN A 37 -3.80 14.21 -0.28
C GLN A 37 -3.09 14.16 -1.63
N ARG A 38 -2.29 13.12 -1.88
CA ARG A 38 -1.43 13.00 -3.07
C ARG A 38 -1.66 11.67 -3.78
N ILE A 39 -1.59 11.67 -5.12
CA ILE A 39 -1.86 10.46 -5.93
C ILE A 39 -0.88 9.32 -5.62
N GLU A 40 0.34 9.68 -5.24
CA GLU A 40 1.45 8.80 -4.94
C GLU A 40 1.17 7.92 -3.71
N GLU A 41 0.31 8.35 -2.78
CA GLU A 41 -0.15 7.54 -1.63
C GLU A 41 -0.85 6.24 -2.05
N ARG A 42 -1.28 6.15 -3.32
CA ARG A 42 -1.92 4.94 -3.85
C ARG A 42 -0.94 3.80 -4.06
N ILE A 43 0.36 4.07 -4.15
CA ILE A 43 1.38 3.06 -4.40
C ILE A 43 2.43 3.18 -3.31
N SER A 44 2.74 2.07 -2.65
CA SER A 44 3.82 2.00 -1.66
C SER A 44 4.65 0.75 -1.84
N VAL A 45 5.93 0.84 -1.50
CA VAL A 45 6.86 -0.30 -1.44
C VAL A 45 7.46 -0.35 -0.05
N ASN A 46 7.39 -1.50 0.59
CA ASN A 46 7.87 -1.74 1.95
C ASN A 46 7.30 -0.75 2.99
N GLY A 47 6.07 -0.29 2.77
CA GLY A 47 5.37 0.65 3.66
C GLY A 47 5.70 2.13 3.41
N PHE A 48 6.58 2.45 2.47
CA PHE A 48 6.88 3.81 2.06
C PHE A 48 6.08 4.16 0.81
N ASP A 49 5.29 5.23 0.88
CA ASP A 49 4.57 5.76 -0.28
C ASP A 49 5.59 6.17 -1.36
N ALA A 50 5.21 6.01 -2.63
CA ALA A 50 6.04 6.45 -3.75
C ALA A 50 6.30 7.96 -3.68
N ASP A 51 7.46 8.38 -4.19
CA ASP A 51 7.68 9.78 -4.50
C ASP A 51 7.20 10.12 -5.92
N ARG A 52 7.29 11.40 -6.28
CA ARG A 52 6.79 11.92 -7.54
C ARG A 52 7.58 11.40 -8.75
N GLU A 53 8.86 11.13 -8.58
CA GLU A 53 9.72 10.60 -9.66
C GLU A 53 9.40 9.13 -9.91
N GLN A 54 9.21 8.36 -8.85
CA GLN A 54 8.81 6.96 -8.90
C GLN A 54 7.41 6.75 -9.49
N PHE A 55 6.55 7.77 -9.41
CA PHE A 55 5.18 7.72 -9.91
C PHE A 55 5.02 8.20 -11.36
N ALA A 56 5.99 8.97 -11.89
CA ALA A 56 5.96 9.55 -13.24
C ALA A 56 6.29 8.52 -14.33
#